data_AF-F8PP92-F1
#
_entry.id   AF-F8PP92-F1
#
_cell.length_a   1.000
_cell.length_b   1.000
_cell.length_c   1.000
_cell.angle_alpha   90.00
_cell.angle_beta   90.00
_cell.angle_gamma   90.00
#
_symmetry.space_group_name_H-M   'P 1'
#
loop_
_entity.id
_entity.type
_entity.pdbx_description
1 polymer ?
#
loop_
_entity_poly.entity_id
_entity_poly.type
_entity_poly.pdbx_seq_one_letter_code
_entity_poly.pdbx_strand_id
1 'polypeptide(L)'
;MVSKWEQLSLAPDLLRSLSKFGVGPPNKIQQRALPFLLRGADIIAQAPPTQERIAAYVIPAIQIAVVNTAGRPSNRGPIVIMISTTVDQATQAQRMIRDLGGPIGIRSALGVGTSTASNDLNQELRLLQQNMPHIICGTPQKLHALFTAPGGLIGSEVRFLVLDEVDQLIARNLHEYVFNIVKLLPPPRSRPLTGTPTTPGTGSQPGFNSFDTNGTSPSVSFPNSNRRFSAISSSPTANDLANGSSVIERQTALFSNTVPQDVLNLATAIQLREPVRVLVRRDGNVTHTDTSQGSRGLRQFYLYLAFTAGGRSEPSLTNAPGGGLGIIGSGRGASNAESAQAREWKLDALADLFDDVEVPQAIVHVGGMTALDSVVYKLANRGLEAVPLHGDMNAGTKLAALNKFRSSTSVIMRQPVTKVLVVYDVQVKTPEVSHVPLIINYDLPKAVEEYAHRVAPAIASTYARAGVIVNFVTAAGGDVEMLRSIECFYKIKCPEVPMSLRDVV
;
A
#
# COMPACT_ATOMS: atom_id res chain seq x y z
N MET A 1 3.18 18.41 -8.05
CA MET A 1 2.55 17.22 -7.43
C MET A 1 1.30 17.68 -6.73
N VAL A 2 0.23 16.89 -6.79
CA VAL A 2 -1.02 17.19 -6.08
C VAL A 2 -0.75 17.03 -4.58
N SER A 3 -0.91 18.08 -3.78
CA SER A 3 -0.69 18.03 -2.33
C SER A 3 -1.97 18.22 -1.53
N LYS A 4 -3.06 18.64 -2.19
CA LYS A 4 -4.36 18.93 -1.59
C LYS A 4 -5.49 18.44 -2.49
N TRP A 5 -6.62 18.08 -1.91
CA TRP A 5 -7.78 17.56 -2.66
C TRP A 5 -8.41 18.61 -3.58
N GLU A 6 -8.36 19.88 -3.19
CA GLU A 6 -8.90 21.03 -3.92
C GLU A 6 -8.15 21.32 -5.23
N GLN A 7 -6.95 20.76 -5.40
CA GLN A 7 -6.20 20.85 -6.66
C GLN A 7 -6.73 19.88 -7.72
N LEU A 8 -7.59 18.94 -7.34
CA LEU A 8 -8.26 18.01 -8.24
C LEU A 8 -9.62 18.57 -8.64
N SER A 9 -10.04 18.32 -9.88
CA SER A 9 -11.35 18.72 -10.42
C SER A 9 -12.49 17.84 -9.89
N LEU A 10 -12.63 17.77 -8.57
CA LEU A 10 -13.69 17.03 -7.87
C LEU A 10 -14.93 17.90 -7.68
N ALA A 11 -16.11 17.28 -7.64
CA ALA A 11 -17.36 17.96 -7.36
C ALA A 11 -17.32 18.61 -5.94
N PRO A 12 -17.89 19.82 -5.75
CA PRO A 12 -17.85 20.51 -4.46
C PRO A 12 -18.40 19.70 -3.29
N ASP A 13 -19.48 18.94 -3.52
CA ASP A 13 -20.07 18.10 -2.48
C ASP A 13 -19.20 16.89 -2.14
N LEU A 14 -18.46 16.34 -3.11
CA LEU A 14 -17.48 15.29 -2.87
C LEU A 14 -16.29 15.81 -2.07
N LEU A 15 -15.78 17.00 -2.38
CA LEU A 15 -14.74 17.65 -1.58
C LEU A 15 -15.19 17.85 -0.13
N ARG A 16 -16.43 18.34 0.08
CA ARG A 16 -17.00 18.49 1.43
C ARG A 16 -17.11 17.14 2.16
N SER A 17 -17.51 16.08 1.44
CA SER A 17 -17.61 14.74 2.00
C SER A 17 -16.24 14.17 2.41
N LEU A 18 -15.21 14.35 1.57
CA LEU A 18 -13.83 13.96 1.88
C LEU A 18 -13.31 14.65 3.15
N SER A 19 -13.54 15.97 3.28
CA SER A 19 -13.15 16.73 4.46
C SER A 19 -13.90 16.28 5.72
N LYS A 20 -15.20 15.99 5.62
CA LYS A 20 -16.01 15.50 6.75
C LYS A 20 -15.62 14.09 7.20
N PHE A 21 -15.29 13.22 6.25
CA PHE A 21 -14.81 11.87 6.55
C PHE A 21 -13.41 11.88 7.19
N GLY A 22 -12.65 12.97 7.01
CA GLY A 22 -11.30 13.10 7.56
C GLY A 22 -10.25 12.36 6.73
N VAL A 23 -10.44 12.29 5.40
CA VAL A 23 -9.38 11.77 4.51
C VAL A 23 -8.20 12.74 4.56
N GLY A 24 -7.04 12.25 5.01
CA GLY A 24 -5.78 13.00 5.01
C GLY A 24 -5.39 13.48 3.60
N PRO A 25 -4.29 14.25 3.46
CA PRO A 25 -3.85 14.72 2.15
C PRO A 25 -3.58 13.56 1.18
N PRO A 26 -3.73 13.76 -0.14
CA PRO A 26 -3.54 12.70 -1.14
C PRO A 26 -2.18 12.01 -0.98
N ASN A 27 -2.16 10.68 -0.92
CA ASN A 27 -0.93 9.90 -0.79
C ASN A 27 -0.26 9.61 -2.16
N LYS A 28 0.94 9.00 -2.19
CA LYS A 28 1.71 8.76 -3.43
C LYS A 28 0.90 8.12 -4.57
N ILE A 29 0.07 7.11 -4.30
CA ILE A 29 -0.76 6.48 -5.33
C ILE A 29 -1.86 7.42 -5.80
N GLN A 30 -2.53 8.12 -4.90
CA GLN A 30 -3.57 9.09 -5.22
C GLN A 30 -3.02 10.29 -6.01
N GLN A 31 -1.89 10.85 -5.59
CA GLN A 31 -1.21 11.96 -6.28
C GLN A 31 -0.83 11.61 -7.71
N ARG A 32 -0.44 10.35 -7.96
CA ARG A 32 -0.04 9.88 -9.28
C ARG A 32 -1.22 9.42 -10.13
N ALA A 33 -2.21 8.72 -9.56
CA ALA A 33 -3.31 8.13 -10.31
C ALA A 33 -4.47 9.12 -10.58
N LEU A 34 -4.89 9.89 -9.56
CA LEU A 34 -6.10 10.71 -9.64
C LEU A 34 -6.07 11.76 -10.77
N PRO A 35 -4.95 12.46 -11.06
CA PRO A 35 -4.93 13.42 -12.17
C PRO A 35 -5.22 12.79 -13.53
N PHE A 36 -4.91 11.51 -13.73
CA PHE A 36 -5.20 10.80 -14.98
C PHE A 36 -6.61 10.21 -14.94
N LEU A 37 -6.99 9.58 -13.83
CA LEU A 37 -8.32 8.97 -13.67
C LEU A 37 -9.44 10.00 -13.81
N LEU A 38 -9.29 11.18 -13.18
CA LEU A 38 -10.32 12.25 -13.23
C LEU A 38 -10.41 12.93 -14.61
N ARG A 39 -9.37 12.81 -15.45
CA ARG A 39 -9.42 13.24 -16.86
C ARG A 39 -9.96 12.15 -17.79
N GLY A 40 -10.29 10.98 -17.24
CA GLY A 40 -10.82 9.86 -17.99
C GLY A 40 -9.75 8.89 -18.50
N ALA A 41 -8.46 9.04 -18.23
CA ALA A 41 -7.46 8.12 -18.77
C ALA A 41 -7.62 6.68 -18.26
N ASP A 42 -7.37 5.70 -19.11
CA ASP A 42 -7.16 4.31 -18.68
C ASP A 42 -5.81 4.21 -17.97
N ILE A 43 -5.73 3.39 -16.92
CA ILE A 43 -4.49 3.24 -16.15
C ILE A 43 -4.19 1.78 -15.83
N ILE A 44 -2.89 1.49 -15.69
CA ILE A 44 -2.38 0.32 -14.97
C ILE A 44 -1.54 0.84 -13.81
N ALA A 45 -2.01 0.61 -12.59
CA ALA A 45 -1.37 1.05 -11.36
C ALA A 45 -0.74 -0.14 -10.63
N GLN A 46 0.57 -0.07 -10.42
CA GLN A 46 1.28 -0.98 -9.52
C GLN A 46 1.34 -0.35 -8.12
N ALA A 47 0.63 -0.94 -7.16
CA ALA A 47 0.57 -0.45 -5.78
C ALA A 47 0.16 -1.55 -4.77
N PRO A 48 0.68 -1.50 -3.53
CA PRO A 48 0.36 -2.48 -2.48
C PRO A 48 -1.12 -2.43 -2.04
N PRO A 49 -1.65 -3.55 -1.51
CA PRO A 49 -3.06 -3.68 -1.09
C PRO A 49 -3.33 -2.92 0.20
N THR A 50 -3.53 -1.63 0.04
CA THR A 50 -3.67 -0.65 1.12
C THR A 50 -5.00 0.07 1.00
N GLN A 51 -5.55 0.56 2.11
CA GLN A 51 -6.79 1.34 2.12
C GLN A 51 -6.67 2.59 1.22
N GLU A 52 -5.47 3.15 1.09
CA GLU A 52 -5.24 4.30 0.26
C GLU A 52 -5.25 3.96 -1.24
N ARG A 53 -4.87 2.73 -1.63
CA ARG A 53 -5.11 2.20 -2.99
C ARG A 53 -6.62 2.13 -3.26
N ILE A 54 -7.40 1.67 -2.29
CA ILE A 54 -8.87 1.64 -2.39
C ILE A 54 -9.42 3.04 -2.64
N ALA A 55 -8.99 4.03 -1.84
CA ALA A 55 -9.39 5.42 -2.05
C ALA A 55 -8.99 5.97 -3.43
N ALA A 56 -7.85 5.54 -3.98
CA ALA A 56 -7.37 5.99 -5.29
C ALA A 56 -8.32 5.64 -6.45
N TYR A 57 -9.12 4.58 -6.32
CA TYR A 57 -10.15 4.22 -7.32
C TYR A 57 -11.59 4.51 -6.86
N VAL A 58 -11.87 4.56 -5.55
CA VAL A 58 -13.21 4.89 -5.03
C VAL A 58 -13.55 6.37 -5.29
N ILE A 59 -12.60 7.28 -5.06
CA ILE A 59 -12.82 8.72 -5.27
C ILE A 59 -13.21 9.05 -6.72
N PRO A 60 -12.48 8.60 -7.76
CA PRO A 60 -12.90 8.83 -9.14
C PRO A 60 -14.19 8.09 -9.50
N ALA A 61 -14.46 6.91 -8.91
CA ALA A 61 -15.73 6.22 -9.09
C ALA A 61 -16.92 7.06 -8.60
N ILE A 62 -16.82 7.64 -7.40
CA ILE A 62 -17.84 8.55 -6.86
C ILE A 62 -17.97 9.80 -7.73
N GLN A 63 -16.85 10.41 -8.14
CA GLN A 63 -16.88 11.59 -9.02
C GLN A 63 -17.64 11.31 -10.32
N ILE A 64 -17.32 10.20 -10.99
CA ILE A 64 -17.97 9.80 -12.26
C ILE A 64 -19.46 9.54 -12.03
N ALA A 65 -19.83 8.90 -10.91
CA ALA A 65 -21.22 8.68 -10.55
C ALA A 65 -21.96 10.01 -10.35
N VAL A 66 -21.44 10.91 -9.50
CA VAL A 66 -22.05 12.23 -9.21
C VAL A 66 -22.31 13.03 -10.48
N VAL A 67 -21.29 13.14 -11.36
CA VAL A 67 -21.40 13.90 -12.61
C VAL A 67 -22.45 13.31 -13.55
N ASN A 68 -22.65 11.99 -13.53
CA ASN A 68 -23.60 11.31 -14.42
C ASN A 68 -24.98 11.07 -13.80
N THR A 69 -25.19 11.35 -12.51
CA THR A 69 -26.51 11.30 -11.87
C THR A 69 -27.13 12.68 -11.64
N ALA A 70 -26.34 13.76 -11.65
CA ALA A 70 -26.85 15.10 -11.45
C ALA A 70 -27.84 15.50 -12.55
N GLY A 71 -29.10 15.73 -12.18
CA GLY A 71 -30.15 16.22 -13.09
C GLY A 71 -30.60 15.23 -14.17
N ARG A 72 -30.28 13.93 -14.03
CA ARG A 72 -30.64 12.88 -15.01
C ARG A 72 -31.72 11.94 -14.45
N PRO A 73 -32.51 11.29 -15.32
CA PRO A 73 -33.47 10.27 -14.89
C PRO A 73 -32.76 9.07 -14.23
N SER A 74 -33.53 8.23 -13.53
CA SER A 74 -33.02 7.00 -12.92
C SER A 74 -32.26 6.15 -13.92
N ASN A 75 -31.03 5.76 -13.58
CA ASN A 75 -30.21 4.92 -14.44
C ASN A 75 -30.83 3.53 -14.60
N ARG A 76 -30.69 2.96 -15.81
CA ARG A 76 -31.10 1.58 -16.11
C ARG A 76 -30.13 0.53 -15.58
N GLY A 77 -28.94 0.95 -15.16
CA GLY A 77 -27.86 0.10 -14.70
C GLY A 77 -26.83 0.88 -13.90
N PRO A 78 -25.83 0.20 -13.32
CA PRO A 78 -24.72 0.86 -12.64
C PRO A 78 -23.88 1.69 -13.61
N ILE A 79 -23.36 2.82 -13.11
CA ILE A 79 -22.40 3.67 -13.83
C ILE A 79 -20.97 3.17 -13.64
N VAL A 80 -20.68 2.56 -12.48
CA VAL A 80 -19.34 2.06 -12.15
C VAL A 80 -19.43 0.62 -11.67
N ILE A 81 -18.50 -0.21 -12.17
CA ILE A 81 -18.28 -1.58 -11.69
C ILE A 81 -16.88 -1.67 -11.10
N MET A 82 -16.76 -2.29 -9.93
CA MET A 82 -15.48 -2.52 -9.27
C MET A 82 -15.36 -4.00 -8.90
N ILE A 83 -14.40 -4.67 -9.52
CA ILE A 83 -14.15 -6.09 -9.31
C ILE A 83 -12.93 -6.23 -8.41
N SER A 84 -13.10 -6.77 -7.21
CA SER A 84 -12.02 -7.04 -6.25
C SER A 84 -11.87 -8.55 -6.05
N THR A 85 -10.63 -9.05 -5.97
CA THR A 85 -10.37 -10.49 -5.82
C THR A 85 -10.97 -11.08 -4.54
N THR A 86 -10.97 -10.32 -3.45
CA THR A 86 -11.40 -10.78 -2.13
C THR A 86 -12.68 -10.10 -1.67
N VAL A 87 -13.46 -10.81 -0.85
CA VAL A 87 -14.69 -10.27 -0.23
C VAL A 87 -14.35 -9.11 0.71
N ASP A 88 -13.25 -9.19 1.45
CA ASP A 88 -12.82 -8.15 2.38
C ASP A 88 -12.54 -6.82 1.66
N GLN A 89 -11.83 -6.86 0.53
CA GLN A 89 -11.55 -5.66 -0.26
C GLN A 89 -12.80 -5.08 -0.92
N ALA A 90 -13.67 -5.93 -1.46
CA ALA A 90 -14.95 -5.48 -2.02
C ALA A 90 -15.79 -4.78 -0.94
N THR A 91 -15.82 -5.34 0.28
CA THR A 91 -16.53 -4.77 1.43
C THR A 91 -15.91 -3.45 1.88
N GLN A 92 -14.58 -3.35 1.95
CA GLN A 92 -13.89 -2.10 2.27
C GLN A 92 -14.16 -1.01 1.24
N ALA A 93 -14.13 -1.33 -0.06
CA ALA A 93 -14.49 -0.40 -1.12
C ALA A 93 -15.95 0.05 -1.00
N GLN A 94 -16.89 -0.87 -0.80
CA GLN A 94 -18.32 -0.55 -0.63
C GLN A 94 -18.57 0.38 0.55
N ARG A 95 -17.94 0.10 1.68
CA ARG A 95 -18.04 0.92 2.89
C ARG A 95 -17.56 2.34 2.63
N MET A 96 -16.38 2.47 1.99
CA MET A 96 -15.85 3.78 1.62
C MET A 96 -16.76 4.53 0.65
N ILE A 97 -17.36 3.84 -0.32
CA ILE A 97 -18.35 4.45 -1.23
C ILE A 97 -19.59 4.91 -0.45
N ARG A 98 -20.09 4.12 0.50
CA ARG A 98 -21.25 4.50 1.30
C ARG A 98 -20.96 5.71 2.17
N ASP A 99 -19.79 5.75 2.80
CA ASP A 99 -19.44 6.80 3.75
C ASP A 99 -19.10 8.12 3.03
N LEU A 100 -18.43 8.07 1.86
CA LEU A 100 -18.09 9.26 1.07
C LEU A 100 -19.19 9.68 0.09
N GLY A 101 -19.82 8.71 -0.58
CA GLY A 101 -20.80 8.94 -1.64
C GLY A 101 -22.25 9.00 -1.14
N GLY A 102 -22.59 8.27 -0.09
CA GLY A 102 -23.95 8.23 0.47
C GLY A 102 -24.49 9.61 0.86
N PRO A 103 -23.72 10.46 1.59
CA PRO A 103 -24.14 11.82 1.95
C PRO A 103 -24.44 12.74 0.76
N ILE A 104 -23.96 12.40 -0.43
CA ILE A 104 -24.14 13.17 -1.67
C ILE A 104 -25.03 12.42 -2.69
N GLY A 105 -25.82 11.45 -2.21
CA GLY A 105 -26.85 10.77 -3.00
C GLY A 105 -26.35 9.59 -3.84
N ILE A 106 -25.10 9.16 -3.68
CA ILE A 106 -24.57 7.99 -4.39
C ILE A 106 -24.97 6.69 -3.70
N ARG A 107 -25.70 5.84 -4.43
CA ARG A 107 -26.10 4.50 -3.99
C ARG A 107 -25.06 3.46 -4.43
N SER A 108 -24.75 2.53 -3.53
CA SER A 108 -23.83 1.42 -3.82
C SER A 108 -24.40 0.07 -3.39
N ALA A 109 -23.97 -0.98 -4.07
CA ALA A 109 -24.29 -2.36 -3.72
C ALA A 109 -23.03 -3.23 -3.69
N LEU A 110 -23.10 -4.33 -2.92
CA LEU A 110 -22.04 -5.32 -2.76
C LEU A 110 -22.49 -6.67 -3.32
N GLY A 111 -21.82 -7.17 -4.35
CA GLY A 111 -22.03 -8.50 -4.89
C GLY A 111 -20.95 -9.47 -4.39
N VAL A 112 -21.19 -10.13 -3.26
CA VAL A 112 -20.28 -11.15 -2.69
C VAL A 112 -21.03 -12.44 -2.34
N GLY A 113 -20.30 -13.52 -2.03
CA GLY A 113 -20.85 -14.83 -1.67
C GLY A 113 -20.96 -15.82 -2.83
N THR A 114 -21.34 -17.06 -2.52
CA THR A 114 -21.45 -18.14 -3.51
C THR A 114 -22.83 -18.16 -4.17
N SER A 115 -22.88 -18.43 -5.47
CA SER A 115 -24.13 -18.54 -6.24
C SER A 115 -24.72 -19.95 -6.15
N THR A 116 -24.92 -20.48 -4.93
CA THR A 116 -25.30 -21.88 -4.70
C THR A 116 -26.77 -22.19 -4.93
N ALA A 117 -27.65 -21.19 -5.03
CA ALA A 117 -29.06 -21.37 -5.39
C ALA A 117 -29.54 -20.28 -6.35
N SER A 118 -30.21 -20.70 -7.44
CA SER A 118 -30.77 -19.80 -8.46
C SER A 118 -31.84 -18.85 -7.89
N ASN A 119 -32.58 -19.29 -6.88
CA ASN A 119 -33.64 -18.51 -6.26
C ASN A 119 -33.09 -17.31 -5.47
N ASP A 120 -31.97 -17.50 -4.78
CA ASP A 120 -31.31 -16.43 -4.01
C ASP A 120 -30.78 -15.32 -4.93
N LEU A 121 -30.21 -15.72 -6.08
CA LEU A 121 -29.72 -14.76 -7.09
C LEU A 121 -30.86 -13.94 -7.69
N ASN A 122 -31.99 -14.56 -8.03
CA ASN A 122 -33.15 -13.88 -8.59
C ASN A 122 -33.77 -12.90 -7.59
N GLN A 123 -33.79 -13.25 -6.30
CA GLN A 123 -34.26 -12.36 -5.24
C GLN A 123 -33.34 -11.14 -5.09
N GLU A 124 -32.02 -11.36 -5.04
CA GLU A 124 -31.02 -10.29 -4.97
C GLU A 124 -31.10 -9.35 -6.18
N LEU A 125 -31.22 -9.91 -7.38
CA LEU A 125 -31.35 -9.15 -8.62
C LEU A 125 -32.61 -8.27 -8.60
N ARG A 126 -33.74 -8.78 -8.10
CA ARG A 126 -34.97 -8.01 -7.93
C ARG A 126 -34.78 -6.83 -6.98
N LEU A 127 -34.07 -7.04 -5.86
CA LEU A 127 -33.78 -5.97 -4.90
C LEU A 127 -32.86 -4.91 -5.52
N LEU A 128 -31.85 -5.32 -6.28
CA LEU A 128 -30.97 -4.39 -6.99
C LEU A 128 -31.72 -3.61 -8.07
N GLN A 129 -32.66 -4.23 -8.78
CA GLN A 129 -33.46 -3.55 -9.80
C GLN A 129 -34.47 -2.56 -9.21
N GLN A 130 -35.07 -2.87 -8.06
CA GLN A 130 -35.95 -1.95 -7.34
C GLN A 130 -35.21 -0.71 -6.85
N ASN A 131 -33.94 -0.87 -6.46
CA ASN A 131 -33.10 0.21 -5.99
C ASN A 131 -31.74 0.21 -6.70
N MET A 132 -31.74 0.59 -7.98
CA MET A 132 -30.57 0.51 -8.86
C MET A 132 -29.36 1.24 -8.25
N PRO A 133 -28.25 0.53 -7.95
CA PRO A 133 -27.04 1.17 -7.46
C PRO A 133 -26.37 1.98 -8.56
N HIS A 134 -25.75 3.11 -8.21
CA HIS A 134 -24.90 3.85 -9.13
C HIS A 134 -23.52 3.19 -9.27
N ILE A 135 -23.03 2.59 -8.19
CA ILE A 135 -21.75 1.89 -8.13
C ILE A 135 -21.98 0.49 -7.57
N ILE A 136 -21.55 -0.54 -8.30
CA ILE A 136 -21.56 -1.91 -7.79
C ILE A 136 -20.12 -2.40 -7.64
N CYS A 137 -19.83 -3.02 -6.50
CA CYS A 137 -18.54 -3.62 -6.21
C CYS A 137 -18.73 -5.06 -5.71
N GLY A 138 -17.75 -5.92 -5.92
CA GLY A 138 -17.94 -7.33 -5.59
C GLY A 138 -16.83 -8.24 -6.09
N THR A 139 -17.00 -9.53 -5.84
CA THR A 139 -16.10 -10.57 -6.33
C THR A 139 -16.44 -10.97 -7.77
N PRO A 140 -15.46 -11.45 -8.56
CA PRO A 140 -15.66 -11.74 -9.98
C PRO A 140 -16.83 -12.68 -10.26
N GLN A 141 -16.91 -13.79 -9.52
CA GLN A 141 -17.95 -14.81 -9.70
C GLN A 141 -19.36 -14.29 -9.44
N LYS A 142 -19.53 -13.53 -8.34
CA LYS A 142 -20.84 -13.04 -7.95
C LYS A 142 -21.32 -11.93 -8.88
N LEU A 143 -20.43 -10.99 -9.23
CA LEU A 143 -20.76 -9.96 -10.22
C LEU A 143 -21.07 -10.58 -11.57
N HIS A 144 -20.30 -11.56 -12.02
CA HIS A 144 -20.60 -12.29 -13.25
C HIS A 144 -22.01 -12.86 -13.22
N ALA A 145 -22.39 -13.58 -12.16
CA ALA A 145 -23.73 -14.11 -12.01
C ALA A 145 -24.82 -13.03 -12.06
N LEU A 146 -24.62 -11.88 -11.42
CA LEU A 146 -25.58 -10.76 -11.42
C LEU A 146 -25.78 -10.12 -12.81
N PHE A 147 -24.75 -10.10 -13.65
CA PHE A 147 -24.82 -9.51 -14.99
C PHE A 147 -25.25 -10.50 -16.07
N THR A 148 -24.87 -11.78 -15.96
CA THR A 148 -25.14 -12.78 -17.02
C THR A 148 -26.40 -13.61 -16.80
N ALA A 149 -27.01 -13.57 -15.61
CA ALA A 149 -28.25 -14.27 -15.34
C ALA A 149 -29.41 -13.75 -16.22
N PRO A 150 -30.44 -14.56 -16.49
CA PRO A 150 -31.66 -14.10 -17.15
C PRO A 150 -32.27 -12.90 -16.42
N GLY A 151 -32.45 -11.78 -17.13
CA GLY A 151 -32.91 -10.53 -16.54
C GLY A 151 -31.86 -9.81 -15.69
N GLY A 152 -30.58 -10.14 -15.83
CA GLY A 152 -29.45 -9.58 -15.10
C GLY A 152 -29.30 -8.06 -15.19
N LEU A 153 -28.33 -7.52 -14.45
CA LEU A 153 -28.05 -6.09 -14.46
C LEU A 153 -27.60 -5.61 -15.85
N ILE A 154 -28.07 -4.43 -16.25
CA ILE A 154 -27.75 -3.85 -17.55
C ILE A 154 -26.39 -3.15 -17.48
N GLY A 155 -25.42 -3.64 -18.25
CA GLY A 155 -24.06 -3.08 -18.31
C GLY A 155 -23.91 -1.84 -19.20
N SER A 156 -24.90 -1.47 -20.01
CA SER A 156 -24.77 -0.43 -21.05
C SER A 156 -24.53 0.99 -20.53
N GLU A 157 -24.77 1.26 -19.24
CA GLU A 157 -24.52 2.56 -18.61
C GLU A 157 -23.13 2.68 -17.96
N VAL A 158 -22.33 1.60 -17.99
CA VAL A 158 -21.05 1.56 -17.28
C VAL A 158 -20.02 2.45 -17.98
N ARG A 159 -19.59 3.48 -17.27
CA ARG A 159 -18.60 4.48 -17.71
C ARG A 159 -17.23 4.23 -17.11
N PHE A 160 -17.15 3.51 -15.99
CA PHE A 160 -15.90 3.20 -15.32
C PHE A 160 -15.85 1.76 -14.81
N LEU A 161 -14.80 1.03 -15.19
CA LEU A 161 -14.51 -0.32 -14.73
C LEU A 161 -13.21 -0.30 -13.92
N VAL A 162 -13.24 -0.82 -12.70
CA VAL A 162 -12.05 -1.02 -11.86
C VAL A 162 -11.81 -2.51 -11.67
N LEU A 163 -10.57 -2.94 -11.89
CA LEU A 163 -10.09 -4.28 -11.53
C LEU A 163 -9.03 -4.13 -10.45
N ASP A 164 -9.30 -4.64 -9.24
CA ASP A 164 -8.39 -4.59 -8.10
C ASP A 164 -7.78 -5.97 -7.82
N GLU A 165 -6.49 -5.96 -7.46
CA GLU A 165 -5.62 -7.14 -7.34
C GLU A 165 -5.61 -8.03 -8.58
N VAL A 166 -5.29 -7.44 -9.73
CA VAL A 166 -5.30 -8.15 -11.01
C VAL A 166 -4.36 -9.36 -11.04
N ASP A 167 -3.17 -9.25 -10.44
CA ASP A 167 -2.26 -10.37 -10.27
C ASP A 167 -2.90 -11.55 -9.52
N GLN A 168 -3.65 -11.27 -8.45
CA GLN A 168 -4.39 -12.27 -7.70
C GLN A 168 -5.62 -12.82 -8.44
N LEU A 169 -6.31 -11.99 -9.24
CA LEU A 169 -7.40 -12.44 -10.13
C LEU A 169 -6.89 -13.50 -11.11
N ILE A 170 -5.71 -13.28 -11.69
CA ILE A 170 -5.08 -14.21 -12.63
C ILE A 170 -4.61 -15.46 -11.89
N ALA A 171 -3.89 -15.31 -10.77
CA ALA A 171 -3.38 -16.44 -9.99
C ALA A 171 -4.49 -17.38 -9.50
N ARG A 172 -5.69 -16.86 -9.25
CA ARG A 172 -6.87 -17.64 -8.85
C ARG A 172 -7.75 -18.09 -10.03
N ASN A 173 -7.34 -17.88 -11.28
CA ASN A 173 -8.09 -18.20 -12.49
C ASN A 173 -9.50 -17.57 -12.53
N LEU A 174 -9.65 -16.35 -12.01
CA LEU A 174 -10.92 -15.62 -11.96
C LEU A 174 -11.12 -14.65 -13.13
N HIS A 175 -10.12 -14.52 -14.00
CA HIS A 175 -10.13 -13.57 -15.12
C HIS A 175 -11.19 -13.88 -16.20
N GLU A 176 -11.60 -15.15 -16.36
CA GLU A 176 -12.67 -15.56 -17.26
C GLU A 176 -14.01 -14.89 -16.93
N TYR A 177 -14.33 -14.75 -15.64
CA TYR A 177 -15.53 -14.03 -15.18
C TYR A 177 -15.47 -12.55 -15.58
N VAL A 178 -14.28 -11.94 -15.52
CA VAL A 178 -14.07 -10.56 -15.93
C VAL A 178 -14.32 -10.40 -17.43
N PHE A 179 -13.79 -11.30 -18.27
CA PHE A 179 -14.03 -11.25 -19.72
C PHE A 179 -15.51 -11.31 -20.07
N ASN A 180 -16.27 -12.19 -19.41
CA ASN A 180 -17.69 -12.32 -19.66
C ASN A 180 -18.49 -11.09 -19.21
N ILE A 181 -18.10 -10.43 -18.11
CA ILE A 181 -18.68 -9.14 -17.72
C ILE A 181 -18.35 -8.07 -18.76
N VAL A 182 -17.08 -7.94 -19.16
CA VAL A 182 -16.59 -6.89 -20.09
C VAL A 182 -17.32 -6.94 -21.44
N LYS A 183 -17.69 -8.12 -21.93
CA LYS A 183 -18.50 -8.30 -23.16
C LYS A 183 -19.87 -7.61 -23.10
N LEU A 184 -20.39 -7.36 -21.89
CA LEU A 184 -21.69 -6.71 -21.66
C LEU A 184 -21.57 -5.20 -21.46
N LEU A 185 -20.35 -4.65 -21.45
CA LEU A 185 -20.08 -3.24 -21.15
C LEU A 185 -19.84 -2.44 -22.44
N PRO A 186 -20.01 -1.10 -22.41
CA PRO A 186 -19.70 -0.24 -23.55
C PRO A 186 -18.23 -0.34 -23.96
N PRO A 187 -17.89 -0.06 -25.23
CA PRO A 187 -16.53 -0.23 -25.73
C PRO A 187 -15.52 0.68 -25.00
N PRO A 188 -14.23 0.30 -24.97
CA PRO A 188 -13.17 1.19 -24.47
C PRO A 188 -13.10 2.49 -25.26
N ARG A 189 -12.64 3.56 -24.63
CA ARG A 189 -12.56 4.89 -25.23
C ARG A 189 -11.68 4.93 -26.49
N SER A 190 -12.15 5.63 -27.52
CA SER A 190 -11.51 5.65 -28.84
C SER A 190 -10.38 6.68 -28.99
N ARG A 191 -10.35 7.75 -28.18
CA ARG A 191 -9.48 8.93 -28.37
C ARG A 191 -8.43 9.11 -27.25
N PRO A 192 -7.13 9.28 -27.57
CA PRO A 192 -6.09 9.63 -26.60
C PRO A 192 -6.32 11.03 -26.00
N LEU A 193 -5.98 11.20 -24.71
CA LEU A 193 -5.97 12.50 -24.04
C LEU A 193 -4.71 13.28 -24.43
N THR A 194 -4.74 14.01 -25.55
CA THR A 194 -3.68 14.95 -25.91
C THR A 194 -3.74 16.19 -25.00
N GLY A 195 -2.75 16.34 -24.12
CA GLY A 195 -2.66 17.49 -23.21
C GLY A 195 -1.36 17.46 -22.39
N THR A 196 -0.21 17.42 -23.05
CA THR A 196 1.06 17.83 -22.45
C THR A 196 1.10 19.36 -22.39
N PRO A 197 1.44 20.00 -21.25
CA PRO A 197 1.71 21.42 -21.24
C PRO A 197 2.97 21.68 -22.07
N THR A 198 2.80 22.29 -23.24
CA THR A 198 3.92 22.87 -23.98
C THR A 198 4.41 24.09 -23.20
N THR A 199 5.66 24.03 -22.75
CA THR A 199 6.42 25.20 -22.36
C THR A 199 6.43 26.22 -23.50
N PRO A 200 6.03 27.49 -23.27
CA PRO A 200 6.14 28.51 -24.30
C PRO A 200 7.62 28.77 -24.60
N GLY A 201 7.97 28.70 -25.88
CA GLY A 201 9.34 28.57 -26.36
C GLY A 201 10.25 29.78 -26.10
N THR A 202 11.54 29.47 -26.02
CA THR A 202 12.63 30.37 -26.43
C THR A 202 13.09 29.90 -27.81
N GLY A 203 12.94 30.77 -28.81
CA GLY A 203 13.29 30.46 -30.19
C GLY A 203 14.79 30.32 -30.40
N SER A 204 15.18 29.33 -31.20
CA SER A 204 16.39 29.41 -32.02
C SER A 204 16.27 28.53 -33.27
N GLN A 205 16.18 29.24 -34.40
CA GLN A 205 16.72 28.89 -35.74
C GLN A 205 16.10 27.71 -36.52
N PRO A 206 15.51 27.96 -37.72
CA PRO A 206 15.34 26.95 -38.74
C PRO A 206 16.59 26.90 -39.65
N GLY A 207 17.18 25.71 -39.78
CA GLY A 207 18.25 25.44 -40.75
C GLY A 207 17.69 24.88 -42.07
N PHE A 208 17.86 25.68 -43.12
CA PHE A 208 18.02 25.36 -44.55
C PHE A 208 17.00 24.43 -45.26
N ASN A 209 16.20 25.04 -46.14
CA ASN A 209 16.07 24.56 -47.51
C ASN A 209 15.95 25.74 -48.51
N SER A 210 16.87 25.71 -49.46
CA SER A 210 17.04 26.37 -50.77
C SER A 210 15.84 27.05 -51.47
N PHE A 211 16.16 28.15 -52.19
CA PHE A 211 15.46 28.79 -53.33
C PHE A 211 14.10 29.46 -53.04
N ASP A 212 13.70 30.62 -53.55
CA ASP A 212 14.23 31.50 -54.60
C ASP A 212 13.63 32.93 -54.45
N THR A 213 14.16 33.84 -55.27
CA THR A 213 14.09 35.32 -55.32
C THR A 213 12.74 36.07 -55.42
N ASN A 214 12.83 37.39 -55.13
CA ASN A 214 11.93 38.54 -55.41
C ASN A 214 10.71 38.73 -54.49
N GLY A 215 10.39 39.89 -53.92
CA GLY A 215 10.90 41.25 -54.03
C GLY A 215 9.84 42.22 -53.46
N THR A 216 10.28 43.38 -52.95
CA THR A 216 9.53 44.63 -52.71
C THR A 216 8.41 44.70 -51.63
N SER A 217 8.81 45.25 -50.47
CA SER A 217 8.37 46.53 -49.86
C SER A 217 6.91 46.82 -49.43
N PRO A 218 6.72 47.73 -48.43
CA PRO A 218 5.74 47.61 -47.35
C PRO A 218 4.62 48.68 -47.39
N SER A 219 3.71 48.71 -46.39
CA SER A 219 3.44 49.90 -45.54
C SER A 219 2.05 49.95 -44.85
N VAL A 220 2.05 50.56 -43.65
CA VAL A 220 1.00 51.31 -42.87
C VAL A 220 -0.37 50.66 -42.57
N SER A 221 -1.04 50.78 -41.39
CA SER A 221 -1.25 51.92 -40.47
C SER A 221 -1.86 51.46 -39.11
N PHE A 222 -1.56 52.19 -38.03
CA PHE A 222 -2.24 52.21 -36.71
C PHE A 222 -3.42 53.25 -36.70
N PRO A 223 -4.10 53.68 -35.60
CA PRO A 223 -4.12 53.26 -34.16
C PRO A 223 -5.52 53.25 -33.44
N ASN A 224 -5.48 52.92 -32.13
CA ASN A 224 -6.35 53.40 -31.01
C ASN A 224 -7.79 52.82 -30.91
N SER A 225 -8.36 52.44 -29.76
CA SER A 225 -8.16 52.78 -28.34
C SER A 225 -8.78 51.71 -27.40
N ASN A 226 -8.50 51.84 -26.10
CA ASN A 226 -9.19 51.26 -24.92
C ASN A 226 -8.89 49.81 -24.51
N ARG A 227 -7.98 49.67 -23.52
CA ARG A 227 -7.92 48.52 -22.61
C ARG A 227 -8.29 48.97 -21.18
N ARG A 228 -9.39 48.45 -20.64
CA ARG A 228 -9.63 48.25 -19.21
C ARG A 228 -10.37 46.92 -18.97
N PHE A 229 -9.74 46.09 -18.15
CA PHE A 229 -10.23 45.08 -17.19
C PHE A 229 -11.68 44.54 -17.23
N SER A 230 -11.83 43.21 -17.36
CA SER A 230 -12.62 42.26 -16.53
C SER A 230 -12.66 40.88 -17.22
N ALA A 231 -12.25 39.77 -16.59
CA ALA A 231 -13.08 38.84 -15.80
C ALA A 231 -14.36 38.33 -16.50
N ILE A 232 -14.40 37.02 -16.83
CA ILE A 232 -15.56 36.10 -17.01
C ILE A 232 -15.00 34.81 -17.67
N SER A 233 -14.93 33.64 -17.02
CA SER A 233 -16.00 32.67 -16.73
C SER A 233 -16.86 32.29 -17.95
N SER A 234 -16.41 31.34 -18.76
CA SER A 234 -17.29 30.66 -19.72
C SER A 234 -17.64 29.27 -19.21
N SER A 235 -18.79 29.18 -18.54
CA SER A 235 -19.62 27.98 -18.45
C SER A 235 -19.98 27.50 -19.88
N PRO A 236 -20.13 26.18 -20.11
CA PRO A 236 -20.58 25.73 -21.41
C PRO A 236 -22.06 26.10 -21.59
N THR A 237 -22.33 26.80 -22.67
CA THR A 237 -23.67 27.23 -23.10
C THR A 237 -24.55 26.04 -23.41
N ALA A 238 -25.79 26.11 -22.93
CA ALA A 238 -26.88 25.23 -23.29
C ALA A 238 -27.25 25.45 -24.77
N ASN A 239 -26.77 24.58 -25.68
CA ASN A 239 -27.44 24.37 -26.97
C ASN A 239 -27.16 23.04 -27.70
N ASP A 240 -26.51 22.05 -27.08
CA ASP A 240 -26.32 20.70 -27.70
C ASP A 240 -27.45 19.72 -27.34
N LEU A 241 -28.69 20.14 -27.58
CA LEU A 241 -29.88 19.28 -27.48
C LEU A 241 -30.54 19.15 -28.86
N ALA A 242 -29.93 18.38 -29.75
CA ALA A 242 -30.64 17.67 -30.81
C ALA A 242 -29.76 16.55 -31.41
N ASN A 243 -30.15 15.32 -31.11
CA ASN A 243 -29.98 14.15 -31.99
C ASN A 243 -28.56 13.60 -32.21
N GLY A 244 -28.05 12.89 -31.22
CA GLY A 244 -27.01 11.88 -31.39
C GLY A 244 -26.96 11.02 -30.14
N SER A 245 -27.25 9.71 -30.24
CA SER A 245 -27.01 8.79 -29.13
C SER A 245 -25.50 8.78 -28.87
N SER A 246 -25.02 9.62 -27.96
CA SER A 246 -23.61 9.63 -27.59
C SER A 246 -23.26 8.23 -27.08
N VAL A 247 -22.48 7.50 -27.87
CA VAL A 247 -22.04 6.15 -27.53
C VAL A 247 -21.24 6.29 -26.24
N ILE A 248 -21.70 5.62 -25.18
CA ILE A 248 -20.98 5.63 -23.91
C ILE A 248 -19.65 4.93 -24.14
N GLU A 249 -18.56 5.62 -23.84
CA GLU A 249 -17.22 5.05 -23.87
C GLU A 249 -16.76 4.75 -22.45
N ARG A 250 -16.25 3.53 -22.24
CA ARG A 250 -15.83 3.05 -20.93
C ARG A 250 -14.37 3.40 -20.65
N GLN A 251 -14.11 3.99 -19.50
CA GLN A 251 -12.79 4.08 -18.89
C GLN A 251 -12.51 2.83 -18.05
N THR A 252 -11.28 2.35 -18.03
CA THR A 252 -10.88 1.17 -17.25
C THR A 252 -9.59 1.42 -16.45
N ALA A 253 -9.57 1.00 -15.19
CA ALA A 253 -8.43 1.13 -14.30
C ALA A 253 -8.05 -0.21 -13.66
N LEU A 254 -6.78 -0.60 -13.80
CA LEU A 254 -6.23 -1.83 -13.26
C LEU A 254 -5.32 -1.49 -12.08
N PHE A 255 -5.56 -2.11 -10.92
CA PHE A 255 -4.73 -2.00 -9.73
C PHE A 255 -4.18 -3.37 -9.37
N SER A 256 -2.86 -3.45 -9.21
CA SER A 256 -2.18 -4.72 -8.96
C SER A 256 -0.97 -4.51 -8.06
N ASN A 257 -0.63 -5.49 -7.22
CA ASN A 257 0.58 -5.39 -6.39
C ASN A 257 1.85 -5.58 -7.25
N THR A 258 1.75 -6.51 -8.20
CA THR A 258 2.77 -6.81 -9.21
C THR A 258 2.19 -6.69 -10.62
N VAL A 259 3.02 -6.43 -11.63
CA VAL A 259 2.59 -6.33 -13.03
C VAL A 259 3.40 -7.31 -13.89
N PRO A 260 3.18 -8.63 -13.73
CA PRO A 260 3.76 -9.63 -14.63
C PRO A 260 3.18 -9.52 -16.04
N GLN A 261 3.76 -10.24 -17.00
CA GLN A 261 3.32 -10.24 -18.39
C GLN A 261 1.84 -10.63 -18.52
N ASP A 262 1.33 -11.53 -17.68
CA ASP A 262 -0.07 -11.94 -17.72
C ASP A 262 -1.05 -10.81 -17.37
N VAL A 263 -0.67 -9.89 -16.49
CA VAL A 263 -1.47 -8.67 -16.21
C VAL A 263 -1.53 -7.77 -17.45
N LEU A 264 -0.43 -7.66 -18.20
CA LEU A 264 -0.37 -6.91 -19.45
C LEU A 264 -1.15 -7.60 -20.57
N ASN A 265 -1.11 -8.93 -20.62
CA ASN A 265 -1.90 -9.73 -21.56
C ASN A 265 -3.40 -9.57 -21.29
N LEU A 266 -3.81 -9.61 -20.01
CA LEU A 266 -5.20 -9.34 -19.60
C LEU A 266 -5.63 -7.93 -20.02
N ALA A 267 -4.79 -6.92 -19.74
CA ALA A 267 -5.07 -5.53 -20.13
C ALA A 267 -5.28 -5.41 -21.65
N THR A 268 -4.46 -6.11 -22.45
CA THR A 268 -4.61 -6.15 -23.91
C THR A 268 -5.91 -6.87 -24.32
N ALA A 269 -6.24 -7.98 -23.67
CA ALA A 269 -7.43 -8.78 -23.96
C ALA A 269 -8.74 -8.02 -23.66
N ILE A 270 -8.78 -7.19 -22.61
CA ILE A 270 -9.93 -6.29 -22.33
C ILE A 270 -9.88 -4.98 -23.12
N GLN A 271 -8.96 -4.88 -24.09
CA GLN A 271 -8.80 -3.75 -25.02
C GLN A 271 -8.46 -2.42 -24.32
N LEU A 272 -7.60 -2.46 -23.29
CA LEU A 272 -7.11 -1.26 -22.62
C LEU A 272 -6.20 -0.47 -23.58
N ARG A 273 -6.58 0.75 -23.96
CA ARG A 273 -5.87 1.54 -24.99
C ARG A 273 -4.94 2.55 -24.34
N GLU A 274 -3.64 2.46 -24.66
CA GLU A 274 -2.59 3.38 -24.19
C GLU A 274 -2.66 3.72 -22.68
N PRO A 275 -2.74 2.70 -21.79
CA PRO A 275 -2.94 2.97 -20.38
C PRO A 275 -1.75 3.71 -19.78
N VAL A 276 -2.04 4.73 -18.97
CA VAL A 276 -1.02 5.40 -18.17
C VAL A 276 -0.51 4.43 -17.13
N ARG A 277 0.79 4.13 -17.18
CA ARG A 277 1.46 3.26 -16.20
C ARG A 277 1.78 4.07 -14.96
N VAL A 278 1.05 3.83 -13.89
CA VAL A 278 1.26 4.44 -12.59
C VAL A 278 2.05 3.48 -11.72
N LEU A 279 3.36 3.65 -11.68
CA LEU A 279 4.20 2.90 -10.77
C LEU A 279 4.28 3.64 -9.43
N VAL A 280 3.76 3.02 -8.38
CA VAL A 280 4.11 3.38 -7.01
C VAL A 280 5.05 2.29 -6.54
N ARG A 281 6.35 2.60 -6.57
CA ARG A 281 7.34 1.73 -5.95
C ARG A 281 6.87 1.53 -4.51
N ARG A 282 6.75 0.26 -4.08
CA ARG A 282 6.91 -0.08 -2.66
C ARG A 282 8.15 0.69 -2.25
N ASP A 283 8.06 1.54 -1.22
CA ASP A 283 9.22 2.32 -0.78
C ASP A 283 10.30 1.36 -0.27
N GLY A 284 11.04 0.78 -1.22
CA GLY A 284 12.32 0.13 -1.10
C GLY A 284 13.28 1.06 -1.81
N ASN A 285 14.19 1.64 -1.03
CA ASN A 285 15.29 2.49 -1.47
C ASN A 285 14.92 3.74 -2.29
N VAL A 286 14.40 4.77 -1.62
CA VAL A 286 14.90 6.13 -1.87
C VAL A 286 14.96 6.89 -0.54
N THR A 287 16.18 7.20 -0.12
CA THR A 287 16.53 8.28 0.79
C THR A 287 15.93 9.59 0.25
N HIS A 288 14.74 9.95 0.69
CA HIS A 288 14.27 11.33 0.63
C HIS A 288 14.10 11.87 2.04
N THR A 289 15.13 12.60 2.43
CA THR A 289 15.03 13.78 3.28
C THR A 289 13.78 14.58 2.94
N ASP A 290 13.07 14.98 4.00
CA ASP A 290 12.05 16.02 4.06
C ASP A 290 10.61 15.65 3.66
N THR A 291 9.80 15.24 4.64
CA THR A 291 9.02 16.19 5.47
C THR A 291 7.86 15.46 6.15
N SER A 292 8.08 15.01 7.39
CA SER A 292 7.06 15.04 8.43
C SER A 292 7.78 14.84 9.76
N GLN A 293 7.93 15.94 10.49
CA GLN A 293 8.42 15.99 11.86
C GLN A 293 7.73 14.92 12.70
N GLY A 294 8.49 13.88 13.06
CA GLY A 294 7.93 12.72 13.76
C GLY A 294 8.89 11.55 13.96
N SER A 295 10.20 11.71 13.83
CA SER A 295 11.14 10.87 14.58
C SER A 295 12.51 11.53 14.60
N ARG A 296 13.13 11.54 15.78
CA ARG A 296 14.39 12.22 16.08
C ARG A 296 15.58 11.45 15.47
N GLY A 297 15.73 11.48 14.14
CA GLY A 297 16.86 10.83 13.45
C GLY A 297 16.90 9.31 13.60
N LEU A 298 15.74 8.64 13.62
CA LEU A 298 15.64 7.19 13.77
C LEU A 298 15.12 6.54 12.48
N ARG A 299 15.72 5.42 12.07
CA ARG A 299 15.21 4.56 11.00
C ARG A 299 14.62 3.31 11.64
N GLN A 300 13.32 3.09 11.51
CA GLN A 300 12.61 2.03 12.22
C GLN A 300 12.07 1.01 11.23
N PHE A 301 12.27 -0.28 11.47
CA PHE A 301 11.87 -1.37 10.61
C PHE A 301 11.20 -2.48 11.42
N TYR A 302 10.50 -3.39 10.74
CA TYR A 302 10.12 -4.68 11.30
C TYR A 302 10.65 -5.85 10.48
N LEU A 303 10.99 -6.94 11.14
CA LEU A 303 11.29 -8.23 10.53
C LEU A 303 10.14 -9.17 10.82
N TYR A 304 9.39 -9.56 9.78
CA TYR A 304 8.29 -10.50 9.93
C TYR A 304 8.80 -11.94 9.86
N LEU A 305 8.56 -12.69 10.93
CA LEU A 305 8.95 -14.08 11.06
C LEU A 305 7.70 -14.94 10.86
N ALA A 306 7.52 -15.42 9.62
CA ALA A 306 6.43 -16.31 9.26
C ALA A 306 6.79 -17.75 9.64
N PHE A 307 6.19 -18.26 10.72
CA PHE A 307 6.32 -19.67 11.10
C PHE A 307 5.28 -20.50 10.33
N THR A 308 5.70 -21.13 9.23
CA THR A 308 4.85 -22.14 8.57
C THR A 308 4.99 -23.44 9.35
N ALA A 309 3.93 -23.87 10.03
CA ALA A 309 3.83 -25.23 10.53
C ALA A 309 3.79 -26.19 9.31
N GLY A 310 4.95 -26.69 8.90
CA GLY A 310 5.10 -27.73 7.87
C GLY A 310 5.98 -27.36 6.68
N GLY A 311 7.03 -28.17 6.46
CA GLY A 311 7.61 -28.36 5.13
C GLY A 311 9.07 -27.96 4.93
N ARG A 312 10.00 -28.56 5.67
CA ARG A 312 11.38 -28.77 5.17
C ARG A 312 11.88 -30.14 5.64
N SER A 313 11.46 -31.19 4.94
CA SER A 313 12.20 -32.45 4.93
C SER A 313 13.23 -32.38 3.80
N GLU A 314 14.50 -32.45 4.16
CA GLU A 314 15.60 -32.74 3.22
C GLU A 314 15.33 -34.05 2.46
N PRO A 315 15.87 -34.20 1.24
CA PRO A 315 15.81 -35.46 0.52
C PRO A 315 16.92 -36.38 1.02
N SER A 316 16.63 -37.19 2.04
CA SER A 316 17.45 -38.38 2.34
C SER A 316 16.79 -39.63 1.76
N LEU A 317 17.44 -40.20 0.74
CA LEU A 317 17.14 -41.47 0.10
C LEU A 317 17.13 -42.62 1.13
N THR A 318 16.03 -43.39 1.21
CA THR A 318 16.06 -44.87 1.36
C THR A 318 14.67 -45.49 1.13
N ASN A 319 14.64 -46.55 0.34
CA ASN A 319 13.51 -47.41 -0.03
C ASN A 319 12.86 -48.16 1.15
N ALA A 320 11.53 -48.23 1.18
CA ALA A 320 10.74 -49.46 1.45
C ALA A 320 9.22 -49.21 1.20
N PRO A 321 8.45 -50.19 0.68
CA PRO A 321 7.02 -50.01 0.38
C PRO A 321 6.12 -50.55 1.51
N GLY A 322 5.02 -49.86 1.80
CA GLY A 322 3.93 -50.46 2.58
C GLY A 322 2.93 -49.48 3.21
N GLY A 323 1.70 -49.48 2.68
CA GLY A 323 0.49 -49.54 3.51
C GLY A 323 -0.19 -48.24 3.96
N GLY A 324 -1.38 -47.98 3.40
CA GLY A 324 -2.62 -47.88 4.19
C GLY A 324 -3.08 -46.51 4.70
N LEU A 325 -4.27 -46.11 4.24
CA LEU A 325 -5.15 -45.05 4.78
C LEU A 325 -5.41 -45.18 6.30
N GLY A 326 -5.64 -44.04 6.98
CA GLY A 326 -6.30 -44.04 8.30
C GLY A 326 -6.44 -42.68 9.02
N ILE A 327 -7.61 -42.05 8.88
CA ILE A 327 -8.51 -41.42 9.89
C ILE A 327 -7.98 -40.40 10.94
N ILE A 328 -8.81 -39.33 11.02
CA ILE A 328 -9.06 -38.29 12.05
C ILE A 328 -8.73 -38.67 13.51
N GLY A 329 -8.06 -37.76 14.24
CA GLY A 329 -8.04 -37.80 15.70
C GLY A 329 -7.24 -36.68 16.38
N SER A 330 -7.95 -35.84 17.14
CA SER A 330 -7.53 -35.29 18.45
C SER A 330 -6.48 -34.18 18.48
N GLY A 331 -6.96 -32.94 18.54
CA GLY A 331 -6.21 -31.81 19.09
C GLY A 331 -5.90 -32.03 20.58
N ARG A 332 -4.62 -31.84 20.93
CA ARG A 332 -4.04 -31.39 22.23
C ARG A 332 -2.61 -31.94 22.32
N GLY A 333 -1.66 -31.23 21.70
CA GLY A 333 -0.23 -31.59 21.75
C GLY A 333 0.69 -30.69 20.92
N ALA A 334 0.16 -30.00 19.90
CA ALA A 334 0.96 -29.22 18.95
C ALA A 334 1.54 -27.89 19.50
N SER A 335 1.00 -27.34 20.61
CA SER A 335 1.31 -25.96 21.02
C SER A 335 2.74 -25.73 21.55
N ASN A 336 3.37 -26.72 22.20
CA ASN A 336 4.68 -26.53 22.84
C ASN A 336 5.86 -26.72 21.88
N ALA A 337 5.77 -27.69 20.97
CA ALA A 337 6.83 -27.97 19.99
C ALA A 337 6.91 -26.85 18.93
N GLU A 338 5.77 -26.40 18.41
CA GLU A 338 5.71 -25.27 17.47
C GLU A 338 6.23 -23.97 18.10
N SER A 339 5.89 -23.73 19.37
CA SER A 339 6.41 -22.57 20.13
C SER A 339 7.91 -22.67 20.43
N ALA A 340 8.47 -23.87 20.56
CA ALA A 340 9.90 -24.09 20.75
C ALA A 340 10.68 -23.86 19.43
N GLN A 341 10.17 -24.40 18.33
CA GLN A 341 10.73 -24.21 16.99
C GLN A 341 10.70 -22.74 16.57
N ALA A 342 9.60 -22.04 16.84
CA ALA A 342 9.49 -20.60 16.57
C ALA A 342 10.54 -19.78 17.35
N ARG A 343 10.83 -20.14 18.60
CA ARG A 343 11.87 -19.50 19.40
C ARG A 343 13.26 -19.75 18.85
N GLU A 344 13.55 -20.96 18.38
CA GLU A 344 14.84 -21.31 17.79
C GLU A 344 15.10 -20.52 16.50
N TRP A 345 14.13 -20.46 15.60
CA TRP A 345 14.26 -19.66 14.37
C TRP A 345 14.39 -18.16 14.64
N LYS A 346 13.74 -17.65 15.70
CA LYS A 346 13.88 -16.26 16.12
C LYS A 346 15.31 -15.96 16.62
N LEU A 347 15.93 -16.92 17.32
CA LEU A 347 17.34 -16.84 17.72
C LEU A 347 18.29 -16.93 16.52
N ASP A 348 18.00 -17.78 15.54
CA ASP A 348 18.80 -17.90 14.32
C ASP A 348 18.71 -16.62 13.49
N ALA A 349 17.51 -16.07 13.28
CA ALA A 349 17.32 -14.80 12.59
C ALA A 349 18.05 -13.64 13.27
N LEU A 350 18.12 -13.64 14.61
CA LEU A 350 18.93 -12.65 15.34
C LEU A 350 20.43 -12.81 15.07
N ALA A 351 20.93 -14.05 15.04
CA ALA A 351 22.34 -14.32 14.75
C ALA A 351 22.70 -13.91 13.31
N ASP A 352 21.88 -14.31 12.34
CA ASP A 352 22.07 -13.96 10.92
C ASP A 352 22.05 -12.44 10.72
N LEU A 353 21.21 -11.72 11.47
CA LEU A 353 21.18 -10.26 11.43
C LEU A 353 22.52 -9.61 11.85
N PHE A 354 23.20 -10.19 12.84
CA PHE A 354 24.51 -9.70 13.27
C PHE A 354 25.66 -10.15 12.35
N ASP A 355 25.51 -11.26 11.63
CA ASP A 355 26.45 -11.68 10.58
C ASP A 355 26.39 -10.72 9.37
N ASP A 356 25.21 -10.15 9.11
CA ASP A 356 25.01 -9.18 8.04
C ASP A 356 25.37 -7.74 8.43
N VAL A 357 25.47 -7.40 9.71
CA VAL A 357 25.56 -6.01 10.19
C VAL A 357 26.78 -5.80 11.08
N GLU A 358 27.71 -5.00 10.60
CA GLU A 358 28.88 -4.57 11.37
C GLU A 358 28.55 -3.29 12.17
N VAL A 359 28.21 -3.44 13.44
CA VAL A 359 28.02 -2.32 14.38
C VAL A 359 28.92 -2.44 15.60
N PRO A 360 29.45 -1.32 16.14
CA PRO A 360 30.27 -1.38 17.35
C PRO A 360 29.46 -1.77 18.60
N GLN A 361 28.20 -1.33 18.67
CA GLN A 361 27.31 -1.50 19.82
C GLN A 361 25.87 -1.73 19.37
N ALA A 362 25.15 -2.61 20.05
CA ALA A 362 23.72 -2.82 19.87
C ALA A 362 23.00 -3.07 21.20
N ILE A 363 21.70 -2.77 21.26
CA ILE A 363 20.82 -3.14 22.37
C ILE A 363 19.76 -4.11 21.86
N VAL A 364 19.53 -5.22 22.57
CA VAL A 364 18.49 -6.19 22.26
C VAL A 364 17.50 -6.25 23.42
N HIS A 365 16.23 -5.88 23.19
CA HIS A 365 15.16 -5.96 24.20
C HIS A 365 14.41 -7.28 24.09
N VAL A 366 14.35 -8.03 25.19
CA VAL A 366 13.65 -9.33 25.28
C VAL A 366 12.47 -9.25 26.25
N GLY A 367 11.54 -10.21 26.15
CA GLY A 367 10.29 -10.24 26.90
C GLY A 367 10.28 -11.18 28.11
N GLY A 368 11.38 -11.88 28.40
CA GLY A 368 11.49 -12.80 29.54
C GLY A 368 12.92 -13.21 29.88
N MET A 369 13.14 -13.70 31.11
CA MET A 369 14.45 -14.13 31.59
C MET A 369 15.04 -15.31 30.80
N THR A 370 14.20 -16.28 30.42
CA THR A 370 14.65 -17.41 29.59
C THR A 370 15.10 -16.96 28.20
N ALA A 371 14.45 -15.95 27.63
CA ALA A 371 14.85 -15.36 26.35
C ALA A 371 16.17 -14.59 26.48
N LEU A 372 16.36 -13.86 27.59
CA LEU A 372 17.61 -13.17 27.92
C LEU A 372 18.80 -14.15 27.88
N ASP A 373 18.73 -15.23 28.65
CA ASP A 373 19.81 -16.21 28.74
C ASP A 373 20.09 -16.89 27.39
N SER A 374 19.02 -17.23 26.65
CA SER A 374 19.13 -17.87 25.34
C SER A 374 19.80 -16.95 24.31
N VAL A 375 19.42 -15.68 24.27
CA VAL A 375 20.01 -14.68 23.37
C VAL A 375 21.48 -14.44 23.74
N VAL A 376 21.79 -14.25 25.03
CA VAL A 376 23.17 -14.04 25.49
C VAL A 376 24.06 -15.22 25.12
N TYR A 377 23.61 -16.45 25.36
CA TYR A 377 24.35 -17.66 25.01
C TYR A 377 24.58 -17.78 23.50
N LYS A 378 23.54 -17.55 22.68
CA LYS A 378 23.62 -17.63 21.22
C LYS A 378 24.59 -16.60 20.64
N LEU A 379 24.54 -15.36 21.10
CA LEU A 379 25.42 -14.28 20.63
C LEU A 379 26.87 -14.49 21.09
N ALA A 380 27.08 -14.96 22.33
CA ALA A 380 28.42 -15.29 22.83
C ALA A 380 29.09 -16.40 22.01
N ASN A 381 28.34 -17.45 21.63
CA ASN A 381 28.84 -18.52 20.76
C ASN A 381 29.20 -18.06 19.34
N ARG A 382 28.63 -16.93 18.88
CA ARG A 382 28.97 -16.29 17.60
C ARG A 382 30.16 -15.33 17.70
N GLY A 383 30.80 -15.24 18.87
CA GLY A 383 31.96 -14.38 19.10
C GLY A 383 31.63 -12.92 19.42
N LEU A 384 30.36 -12.62 19.75
CA LEU A 384 29.92 -11.28 20.16
C LEU A 384 30.02 -11.11 21.67
N GLU A 385 30.32 -9.90 22.14
CA GLU A 385 30.36 -9.60 23.58
C GLU A 385 28.95 -9.25 24.09
N ALA A 386 28.16 -10.27 24.44
CA ALA A 386 26.83 -10.11 24.99
C ALA A 386 26.87 -9.83 26.51
N VAL A 387 26.24 -8.73 26.94
CA VAL A 387 26.15 -8.30 28.35
C VAL A 387 24.67 -8.32 28.78
N PRO A 388 24.27 -9.16 29.75
CA PRO A 388 22.90 -9.16 30.25
C PRO A 388 22.63 -7.97 31.18
N LEU A 389 21.42 -7.42 31.10
CA LEU A 389 20.89 -6.37 31.97
C LEU A 389 19.42 -6.67 32.27
N HIS A 390 19.09 -6.97 33.53
CA HIS A 390 17.71 -7.27 33.93
C HIS A 390 17.31 -6.57 35.24
N GLY A 391 16.00 -6.48 35.51
CA GLY A 391 15.43 -5.78 36.65
C GLY A 391 15.86 -6.30 38.04
N ASP A 392 16.14 -7.60 38.16
CA ASP A 392 16.52 -8.21 39.44
C ASP A 392 17.99 -7.96 39.84
N MET A 393 18.78 -7.31 38.99
CA MET A 393 20.16 -6.97 39.31
C MET A 393 20.22 -5.88 40.37
N ASN A 394 21.07 -6.07 41.39
CA ASN A 394 21.36 -5.01 42.34
C ASN A 394 22.04 -3.80 41.64
N ALA A 395 21.97 -2.62 42.27
CA ALA A 395 22.47 -1.38 41.66
C ALA A 395 23.97 -1.44 41.28
N GLY A 396 24.80 -2.16 42.06
CA GLY A 396 26.22 -2.32 41.80
C GLY A 396 26.50 -3.18 40.57
N THR A 397 25.83 -4.34 40.44
CA THR A 397 25.94 -5.24 39.30
C THR A 397 25.38 -4.57 38.04
N LYS A 398 24.27 -3.82 38.15
CA LYS A 398 23.72 -3.02 37.05
C LYS A 398 24.74 -2.01 36.53
N LEU A 399 25.39 -1.27 37.44
CA LEU A 399 26.42 -0.29 37.09
C LEU A 399 27.65 -0.97 36.46
N ALA A 400 28.06 -2.14 36.96
CA ALA A 400 29.16 -2.91 36.39
C ALA A 400 28.87 -3.39 34.95
N ALA A 401 27.65 -3.85 34.68
CA ALA A 401 27.20 -4.24 33.33
C ALA A 401 27.22 -3.05 32.37
N LEU A 402 26.70 -1.89 32.79
CA LEU A 402 26.74 -0.66 32.00
C LEU A 402 28.18 -0.17 31.77
N ASN A 403 29.06 -0.27 32.77
CA ASN A 403 30.49 0.05 32.61
C ASN A 403 31.17 -0.88 31.60
N LYS A 404 30.86 -2.18 31.64
CA LYS A 404 31.39 -3.16 30.69
C LYS A 404 30.95 -2.85 29.26
N PHE A 405 29.69 -2.46 29.07
CA PHE A 405 29.14 -2.05 27.77
C PHE A 405 29.78 -0.75 27.25
N ARG A 406 30.02 0.23 28.14
CA ARG A 406 30.68 1.52 27.79
C ARG A 406 32.17 1.39 27.50
N SER A 407 32.86 0.45 28.14
CA SER A 407 34.30 0.26 27.97
C SER A 407 34.62 -0.06 26.51
N SER A 408 35.54 0.69 25.90
CA SER A 408 36.01 0.42 24.53
C SER A 408 36.81 -0.89 24.50
N THR A 409 36.57 -1.73 23.49
CA THR A 409 37.31 -2.99 23.30
C THR A 409 38.81 -2.69 23.16
N SER A 410 39.62 -3.38 23.95
CA SER A 410 41.07 -3.17 24.04
C SER A 410 41.74 -3.31 22.67
N VAL A 411 42.51 -2.29 22.28
CA VAL A 411 43.26 -2.14 21.01
C VAL A 411 44.31 -3.25 20.79
N ILE A 412 44.52 -4.13 21.78
CA ILE A 412 45.54 -5.18 21.76
C ILE A 412 45.10 -6.39 20.89
N MET A 413 43.80 -6.60 20.68
CA MET A 413 43.29 -7.71 19.85
C MET A 413 42.78 -7.16 18.51
N ARG A 414 43.37 -7.62 17.40
CA ARG A 414 43.22 -7.08 16.04
C ARG A 414 41.83 -7.26 15.38
N GLN A 415 40.75 -7.45 16.14
CA GLN A 415 39.39 -7.60 15.59
C GLN A 415 38.38 -6.75 16.38
N PRO A 416 37.58 -5.90 15.72
CA PRO A 416 36.50 -5.17 16.37
C PRO A 416 35.40 -6.16 16.77
N VAL A 417 35.20 -6.37 18.08
CA VAL A 417 34.11 -7.19 18.59
C VAL A 417 32.90 -6.31 18.87
N THR A 418 31.76 -6.65 18.26
CA THR A 418 30.46 -6.01 18.51
C THR A 418 30.01 -6.28 19.95
N LYS A 419 29.66 -5.21 20.66
CA LYS A 419 29.09 -5.32 22.02
C LYS A 419 27.57 -5.28 21.97
N VAL A 420 26.93 -6.24 22.62
CA VAL A 420 25.46 -6.33 22.63
C VAL A 420 24.96 -6.29 24.06
N LEU A 421 24.17 -5.27 24.39
CA LEU A 421 23.48 -5.20 25.68
C LEU A 421 22.10 -5.86 25.55
N VAL A 422 21.89 -6.98 26.22
CA VAL A 422 20.62 -7.70 26.19
C VAL A 422 19.80 -7.29 27.42
N VAL A 423 18.61 -6.73 27.21
CA VAL A 423 17.84 -6.00 28.22
C VAL A 423 16.49 -6.67 28.46
N TYR A 424 16.14 -6.91 29.73
CA TYR A 424 14.82 -7.38 30.17
C TYR A 424 14.29 -6.55 31.34
N ASP A 425 13.07 -6.02 31.21
CA ASP A 425 12.33 -5.36 32.29
C ASP A 425 13.09 -4.22 33.01
N VAL A 426 13.95 -3.50 32.27
CA VAL A 426 14.72 -2.39 32.81
C VAL A 426 14.90 -1.29 31.77
N GLN A 427 14.65 -0.05 32.18
CA GLN A 427 14.84 1.11 31.32
C GLN A 427 16.31 1.53 31.30
N VAL A 428 16.86 1.67 30.10
CA VAL A 428 18.21 2.22 29.85
C VAL A 428 18.07 3.71 29.57
N LYS A 429 18.64 4.55 30.44
CA LYS A 429 18.53 6.00 30.28
C LYS A 429 19.63 6.52 29.35
N THR A 430 19.33 7.53 28.53
CA THR A 430 20.27 8.16 27.59
C THR A 430 21.60 8.67 28.20
N PRO A 431 21.70 9.13 29.47
CA PRO A 431 23.01 9.45 30.07
C PRO A 431 23.81 8.20 30.52
N GLU A 432 23.17 7.04 30.65
CA GLU A 432 23.83 5.80 31.13
C GLU A 432 24.57 5.07 30.01
N VAL A 433 24.19 5.29 28.75
CA VAL A 433 24.78 4.68 27.55
C VAL A 433 25.04 5.74 26.48
N SER A 434 26.16 5.62 25.76
CA SER A 434 26.41 6.42 24.56
C SER A 434 25.36 6.12 23.48
N HIS A 435 25.27 6.99 22.47
CA HIS A 435 24.42 6.76 21.30
C HIS A 435 24.67 5.36 20.72
N VAL A 436 23.60 4.57 20.60
CA VAL A 436 23.67 3.19 20.10
C VAL A 436 23.14 3.13 18.66
N PRO A 437 23.93 2.65 17.69
CA PRO A 437 23.55 2.67 16.28
C PRO A 437 22.45 1.66 15.93
N LEU A 438 22.30 0.57 16.69
CA LEU A 438 21.31 -0.48 16.42
C LEU A 438 20.56 -0.89 17.69
N ILE A 439 19.23 -0.84 17.63
CA ILE A 439 18.33 -1.37 18.66
C ILE A 439 17.45 -2.45 18.03
N ILE A 440 17.41 -3.62 18.63
CA ILE A 440 16.58 -4.74 18.20
C ILE A 440 15.56 -5.01 19.29
N ASN A 441 14.28 -4.81 18.97
CA ASN A 441 13.19 -5.30 19.81
C ASN A 441 12.97 -6.77 19.43
N TYR A 442 13.69 -7.66 20.11
CA TYR A 442 13.53 -9.10 19.94
C TYR A 442 12.11 -9.49 20.32
N ASP A 443 11.60 -9.00 21.44
CA ASP A 443 10.17 -9.05 21.75
C ASP A 443 9.59 -7.64 21.79
N LEU A 444 8.42 -7.44 21.16
CA LEU A 444 7.72 -6.16 21.21
C LEU A 444 7.35 -5.78 22.65
N PRO A 445 7.26 -4.48 22.97
CA PRO A 445 6.88 -4.04 24.30
C PRO A 445 5.44 -4.46 24.64
N LYS A 446 5.16 -4.62 25.93
CA LYS A 446 3.81 -5.01 26.40
C LYS A 446 2.81 -3.86 26.30
N ALA A 447 3.31 -2.62 26.30
CA ALA A 447 2.54 -1.40 26.19
C ALA A 447 3.21 -0.45 25.19
N VAL A 448 2.40 0.36 24.50
CA VAL A 448 2.93 1.28 23.48
C VAL A 448 3.87 2.32 24.09
N GLU A 449 3.60 2.77 25.32
CA GLU A 449 4.38 3.79 26.03
C GLU A 449 5.83 3.36 26.30
N GLU A 450 6.05 2.05 26.50
CA GLU A 450 7.37 1.48 26.76
C GLU A 450 8.28 1.56 25.52
N TYR A 451 7.69 1.58 24.32
CA TYR A 451 8.43 1.65 23.05
C TYR A 451 9.34 2.88 22.98
N ALA A 452 8.85 4.05 23.40
CA ALA A 452 9.65 5.28 23.39
C ALA A 452 10.89 5.18 24.28
N HIS A 453 10.77 4.50 25.43
CA HIS A 453 11.89 4.30 26.34
C HIS A 453 12.92 3.32 25.77
N ARG A 454 12.47 2.30 25.01
CA ARG A 454 13.35 1.32 24.37
C ARG A 454 14.17 1.91 23.23
N VAL A 455 13.61 2.82 22.44
CA VAL A 455 14.29 3.45 21.29
C VAL A 455 15.09 4.70 21.66
N ALA A 456 14.90 5.25 22.86
CA ALA A 456 15.56 6.48 23.30
C ALA A 456 17.11 6.46 23.19
N PRO A 457 17.83 5.35 23.47
CA PRO A 457 19.28 5.29 23.31
C PRO A 457 19.79 5.40 21.86
N ALA A 458 18.94 5.15 20.86
CA ALA A 458 19.29 5.29 19.44
C ALA A 458 19.13 6.73 18.94
N ILE A 459 18.51 7.61 19.72
CA ILE A 459 18.29 9.00 19.33
C ILE A 459 19.60 9.76 19.45
N ALA A 460 20.19 10.12 18.31
CA ALA A 460 21.39 10.95 18.27
C ALA A 460 21.11 12.35 18.83
N SER A 461 21.99 12.86 19.69
CA SER A 461 21.90 14.22 20.24
C SER A 461 22.48 15.29 19.31
N THR A 462 23.43 14.95 18.41
CA THR A 462 24.11 15.90 17.51
C THR A 462 24.84 15.16 16.38
N TYR A 463 24.62 15.55 15.10
CA TYR A 463 25.33 15.15 13.85
C TYR A 463 25.75 13.67 13.64
N ALA A 464 25.33 12.73 14.48
CA ALA A 464 25.63 11.32 14.37
C ALA A 464 24.70 10.62 13.37
N ARG A 465 25.16 9.47 12.85
CA ARG A 465 24.39 8.62 11.95
C ARG A 465 23.05 8.25 12.60
N ALA A 466 21.99 8.23 11.80
CA ALA A 466 20.65 7.90 12.28
C ALA A 466 20.62 6.49 12.87
N GLY A 467 20.14 6.34 14.10
CA GLY A 467 20.04 5.04 14.76
C GLY A 467 18.99 4.16 14.09
N VAL A 468 19.26 2.86 13.99
CA VAL A 468 18.38 1.87 13.37
C VAL A 468 17.66 1.07 14.44
N ILE A 469 16.34 0.89 14.27
CA ILE A 469 15.50 0.06 15.12
C ILE A 469 14.94 -1.07 14.28
N VAL A 470 15.07 -2.32 14.73
CA VAL A 470 14.46 -3.49 14.11
C VAL A 470 13.51 -4.15 15.10
N ASN A 471 12.24 -4.30 14.71
CA ASN A 471 11.21 -4.94 15.50
C ASN A 471 10.94 -6.34 14.98
N PHE A 472 11.15 -7.38 15.78
CA PHE A 472 10.77 -8.73 15.37
C PHE A 472 9.26 -8.88 15.58
N VAL A 473 8.57 -9.34 14.53
CA VAL A 473 7.12 -9.51 14.52
C VAL A 473 6.81 -10.94 14.16
N THR A 474 6.11 -11.64 15.04
CA THR A 474 5.68 -13.01 14.78
C THR A 474 4.21 -13.06 14.37
N ALA A 475 3.83 -14.05 13.56
CA ALA A 475 2.44 -14.24 13.14
C ALA A 475 1.50 -14.61 14.31
N ALA A 476 2.04 -15.30 15.31
CA ALA A 476 1.36 -15.64 16.55
C ALA A 476 1.75 -14.65 17.66
N GLY A 477 0.84 -14.38 18.61
CA GLY A 477 1.17 -13.64 19.84
C GLY A 477 0.76 -12.16 19.92
N GLY A 478 0.03 -11.63 18.92
CA GLY A 478 -0.48 -10.24 18.97
C GLY A 478 0.53 -9.16 18.55
N ASP A 479 1.71 -9.58 18.07
CA ASP A 479 2.80 -8.67 17.67
C ASP A 479 2.41 -7.73 16.52
N VAL A 480 1.59 -8.22 15.58
CA VAL A 480 1.12 -7.43 14.44
C VAL A 480 0.20 -6.29 14.91
N GLU A 481 -0.69 -6.58 15.84
CA GLU A 481 -1.59 -5.61 16.48
C GLU A 481 -0.80 -4.61 17.33
N MET A 482 0.19 -5.08 18.09
CA MET A 482 1.07 -4.22 18.89
C MET A 482 1.88 -3.28 18.01
N LEU A 483 2.51 -3.77 16.94
CA LEU A 483 3.24 -2.92 16.00
C LEU A 483 2.32 -1.87 15.37
N ARG A 484 1.10 -2.24 14.95
CA ARG A 484 0.11 -1.29 14.43
C ARG A 484 -0.30 -0.24 15.47
N SER A 485 -0.41 -0.63 16.73
CA SER A 485 -0.72 0.27 17.84
C SER A 485 0.42 1.26 18.08
N ILE A 486 1.67 0.80 18.02
CA ILE A 486 2.88 1.64 18.09
C ILE A 486 2.93 2.63 16.92
N GLU A 487 2.70 2.17 15.68
CA GLU A 487 2.63 3.04 14.50
C GLU A 487 1.57 4.13 14.63
N CYS A 488 0.38 3.74 15.12
CA CYS A 488 -0.74 4.65 15.31
C CYS A 488 -0.46 5.69 16.42
N PHE A 489 0.03 5.23 17.58
CA PHE A 489 0.25 6.07 18.76
C PHE A 489 1.35 7.11 18.53
N TYR A 490 2.51 6.68 18.00
CA TYR A 490 3.64 7.58 17.73
C TYR A 490 3.58 8.24 16.35
N LYS A 491 2.59 7.90 15.53
CA LYS A 491 2.45 8.38 14.14
C LYS A 491 3.71 8.10 13.30
N ILE A 492 4.32 6.94 13.54
CA ILE A 492 5.51 6.47 12.82
C ILE A 492 5.12 5.36 11.84
N LYS A 493 6.01 5.11 10.87
CA LYS A 493 5.90 3.95 9.99
C LYS A 493 7.14 3.10 10.10
N CYS A 494 6.93 1.81 10.35
CA CYS A 494 7.97 0.80 10.38
C CYS A 494 7.82 -0.02 9.10
N PRO A 495 8.59 0.25 8.03
CA PRO A 495 8.66 -0.64 6.87
C PRO A 495 9.27 -2.00 7.24
N GLU A 496 9.00 -3.00 6.41
CA GLU A 496 9.70 -4.28 6.49
C GLU A 496 11.21 -4.08 6.26
N VAL A 497 12.04 -4.85 6.96
CA VAL A 497 13.49 -4.88 6.78
C VAL A 497 13.82 -5.14 5.30
N PRO A 498 14.61 -4.27 4.64
CA PRO A 498 15.08 -4.50 3.28
C PRO A 498 15.91 -5.78 3.16
N MET A 499 16.00 -6.36 1.95
CA MET A 499 16.76 -7.59 1.71
C MET A 499 18.27 -7.50 2.03
N SER A 500 18.80 -6.31 2.28
CA SER A 500 20.13 -6.12 2.86
C SER A 500 20.06 -5.09 3.99
N LEU A 501 20.42 -5.50 5.21
CA LEU A 501 20.49 -4.58 6.36
C LEU A 501 21.76 -3.72 6.34
N ARG A 502 22.78 -4.10 5.56
CA ARG A 502 24.04 -3.34 5.39
C ARG A 502 23.82 -1.93 4.86
N ASP A 503 22.84 -1.75 3.98
CA ASP A 503 22.48 -0.46 3.40
C ASP A 503 21.69 0.43 4.37
N VAL A 504 21.28 -0.14 5.51
CA VAL A 504 20.39 0.50 6.47
C VAL A 504 21.16 1.04 7.68
N VAL A 505 22.18 0.31 8.12
CA VAL A 505 22.92 0.57 9.36
C VAL A 505 24.16 1.40 9.13
#